data_AF-A0A8C2NPC7-F1
#
_entry.id   AF-A0A8C2NPC7-F1
#
_cell.length_a   1.000
_cell.length_b   1.000
_cell.length_c   1.000
_cell.angle_alpha   90.00
_cell.angle_beta   90.00
_cell.angle_gamma   90.00
#
_symmetry.space_group_name_H-M   'P 1'
#
loop_
_entity.id
_entity.type
_entity.pdbx_description
1 polymer ?
#
loop_
_entity_poly.entity_id
_entity_poly.type
_entity_poly.pdbx_seq_one_letter_code
_entity_poly.pdbx_strand_id
1 'polypeptide(L)'
;MAAFRALAASRLAVTAGFAPRPGLWPLPFGGPAPSSRAALHASAPRPGPRVAVVLSGCGVYDGTELHEASSILVHLSRGGAEVQIFAPDVPQMHVIDHIKGQPSEGETRNVLTESARIARGKITDLAKLTAVNHDAAIFPGGFGAAKNLSTFAVDGGTCKVNRDVERVLKEFHQAGKPIGLCCIAPVLAAKVLRGVEVTVGHEQEEGGKWPHAGTAEVIKALGAKHCVMGVTEAHVDQKNKVVTTPAFMCDTALHHIHDGIGAMVRKGPAAQRCCVHAWSREGCWTQSTLSCVWVFWAGAWTGPSHCPPAPHQSRNVCAVHCVYS
;
A
#
# COMPACT_ATOMS: atom_id res chain seq x y z
N MET A 1 -30.56 -50.86 -11.17
CA MET A 1 -29.87 -50.86 -9.86
C MET A 1 -30.14 -49.49 -9.23
N ALA A 2 -31.25 -49.29 -8.50
CA ALA A 2 -31.45 -49.59 -7.06
C ALA A 2 -30.29 -49.06 -6.20
N ALA A 3 -30.44 -48.22 -5.17
CA ALA A 3 -31.56 -47.74 -4.37
C ALA A 3 -31.13 -46.40 -3.72
N PHE A 4 -31.96 -45.36 -3.60
CA PHE A 4 -32.85 -45.08 -2.46
C PHE A 4 -32.27 -45.38 -1.06
N ARG A 5 -32.06 -44.31 -0.25
CA ARG A 5 -32.62 -44.20 1.12
C ARG A 5 -32.38 -42.81 1.72
N ALA A 6 -33.47 -42.05 1.84
CA ALA A 6 -33.68 -41.10 2.91
C ALA A 6 -34.05 -41.87 4.19
N LEU A 7 -33.69 -41.34 5.36
CA LEU A 7 -34.34 -41.70 6.62
C LEU A 7 -34.37 -40.48 7.56
N ALA A 8 -35.55 -40.32 8.15
CA ALA A 8 -36.00 -39.17 8.90
C ALA A 8 -35.64 -39.26 10.40
N ALA A 9 -35.66 -38.07 11.01
CA ALA A 9 -36.05 -37.70 12.37
C ALA A 9 -36.11 -38.76 13.48
N SER A 10 -35.63 -38.39 14.67
CA SER A 10 -36.50 -38.26 15.86
C SER A 10 -35.85 -37.46 16.99
N ARG A 11 -36.67 -36.63 17.62
CA ARG A 11 -36.43 -35.86 18.84
C ARG A 11 -36.29 -36.81 20.04
N LEU A 12 -35.53 -36.42 21.05
CA LEU A 12 -35.85 -36.73 22.45
C LEU A 12 -35.25 -35.66 23.37
N ALA A 13 -36.15 -34.95 24.03
CA ALA A 13 -35.86 -34.13 25.20
C ALA A 13 -35.57 -35.05 26.39
N VAL A 14 -34.57 -34.72 27.19
CA VAL A 14 -34.41 -35.28 28.54
C VAL A 14 -34.41 -34.13 29.54
N THR A 15 -35.30 -34.32 30.50
CA THR A 15 -35.77 -33.43 31.55
C THR A 15 -34.72 -33.15 32.61
N ALA A 16 -34.72 -31.90 33.09
CA ALA A 16 -34.10 -31.49 34.33
C ALA A 16 -34.80 -32.15 35.52
N GLY A 17 -34.01 -32.65 36.47
CA GLY A 17 -34.51 -33.16 37.74
C GLY A 17 -33.37 -33.32 38.72
N PHE A 18 -33.18 -32.34 39.61
CA PHE A 18 -32.66 -32.60 40.95
C PHE A 18 -33.27 -31.57 41.93
N ALA A 19 -33.88 -32.14 42.96
CA ALA A 19 -34.66 -31.50 44.02
C ALA A 19 -33.78 -30.77 45.05
N PRO A 20 -34.37 -29.91 45.92
CA PRO A 20 -33.62 -29.08 46.87
C PRO A 20 -33.28 -29.85 48.15
N ARG A 21 -32.11 -29.58 48.74
CA ARG A 21 -31.79 -29.96 50.13
C ARG A 21 -31.93 -28.75 51.05
N PRO A 22 -32.59 -28.88 52.21
CA PRO A 22 -32.81 -27.78 53.15
C PRO A 22 -31.67 -27.67 54.16
N GLY A 23 -31.46 -26.45 54.66
CA GLY A 23 -30.95 -26.19 56.00
C GLY A 23 -29.44 -26.16 56.14
N LEU A 24 -28.86 -24.95 56.21
CA LEU A 24 -27.90 -24.53 57.23
C LEU A 24 -27.53 -23.05 57.01
N TRP A 25 -28.06 -22.20 57.89
CA TRP A 25 -27.51 -20.89 58.25
C TRP A 25 -27.06 -20.99 59.73
N PRO A 26 -26.27 -20.05 60.30
CA PRO A 26 -25.63 -18.86 59.72
C PRO A 26 -24.16 -18.71 60.16
N LEU A 27 -23.43 -17.71 59.66
CA LEU A 27 -22.57 -16.83 60.48
C LEU A 27 -22.23 -15.54 59.69
N PRO A 28 -22.18 -14.36 60.34
CA PRO A 28 -21.98 -13.08 59.69
C PRO A 28 -20.49 -12.70 59.72
N PHE A 29 -19.85 -12.62 58.55
CA PHE A 29 -18.59 -11.89 58.41
C PHE A 29 -18.76 -10.84 57.33
N GLY A 30 -19.01 -9.60 57.78
CA GLY A 30 -18.89 -8.42 56.96
C GLY A 30 -17.42 -8.17 56.62
N GLY A 31 -17.10 -8.29 55.34
CA GLY A 31 -15.91 -7.70 54.71
C GLY A 31 -16.37 -6.76 53.60
N PRO A 32 -15.68 -5.63 53.36
CA PRO A 32 -16.08 -4.68 52.33
C PRO A 32 -16.03 -5.35 50.96
N ALA A 33 -17.12 -5.24 50.20
CA ALA A 33 -17.18 -5.69 48.82
C ALA A 33 -16.07 -5.01 48.00
N PRO A 34 -15.24 -5.75 47.24
CA PRO A 34 -14.35 -5.11 46.28
C PRO A 34 -15.23 -4.39 45.26
N SER A 35 -14.99 -3.10 45.16
CA SER A 35 -15.71 -2.17 44.28
C SER A 35 -15.79 -2.73 42.86
N SER A 36 -17.00 -2.79 42.31
CA SER A 36 -17.29 -3.07 40.91
C SER A 36 -16.87 -1.88 40.04
N ARG A 37 -15.56 -1.63 39.89
CA ARG A 37 -15.04 -0.64 38.94
C ARG A 37 -13.69 -1.08 38.37
N ALA A 38 -13.73 -2.18 37.64
CA ALA A 38 -12.87 -2.33 36.48
C ALA A 38 -13.80 -2.46 35.27
N ALA A 39 -14.29 -1.32 34.79
CA ALA A 39 -14.84 -1.27 33.44
C ALA A 39 -13.67 -1.57 32.49
N LEU A 40 -13.50 -2.84 32.14
CA LEU A 40 -12.72 -3.24 30.99
C LEU A 40 -13.42 -2.65 29.78
N HIS A 41 -13.09 -1.40 29.45
CA HIS A 41 -13.34 -0.86 28.13
C HIS A 41 -12.43 -1.60 27.15
N ALA A 42 -12.76 -2.87 26.88
CA ALA A 42 -12.33 -3.54 25.68
C ALA A 42 -13.09 -2.89 24.53
N SER A 43 -12.61 -1.72 24.09
CA SER A 43 -13.02 -1.15 22.81
C SER A 43 -12.77 -2.23 21.77
N ALA A 44 -13.84 -2.75 21.15
CA ALA A 44 -13.71 -3.66 20.03
C ALA A 44 -12.68 -3.08 19.04
N PRO A 45 -11.74 -3.88 18.51
CA PRO A 45 -10.78 -3.39 17.53
C PRO A 45 -11.55 -2.68 16.43
N ARG A 46 -11.29 -1.39 16.24
CA ARG A 46 -11.92 -0.65 15.14
C ARG A 46 -11.49 -1.35 13.84
N PRO A 47 -12.42 -1.73 12.96
CA PRO A 47 -12.06 -2.37 11.71
C PRO A 47 -11.10 -1.45 10.95
N GLY A 48 -10.04 -2.04 10.39
CA GLY A 48 -9.08 -1.32 9.57
C GLY A 48 -9.73 -0.70 8.33
N PRO A 49 -9.05 0.25 7.68
CA PRO A 49 -9.54 0.91 6.48
C PRO A 49 -9.71 -0.13 5.36
N ARG A 50 -10.78 0.02 4.60
CA ARG A 50 -11.06 -0.83 3.43
C ARG A 50 -10.39 -0.27 2.20
N VAL A 51 -9.40 -0.96 1.64
CA VAL A 51 -8.63 -0.47 0.50
C VAL A 51 -8.91 -1.32 -0.72
N ALA A 52 -9.39 -0.68 -1.78
CA ALA A 52 -9.51 -1.30 -3.08
C ALA A 52 -8.14 -1.29 -3.78
N VAL A 53 -7.70 -2.43 -4.32
CA VAL A 53 -6.51 -2.53 -5.18
C VAL A 53 -6.96 -2.94 -6.57
N VAL A 54 -6.68 -2.12 -7.58
CA VAL A 54 -7.13 -2.34 -8.96
C VAL A 54 -5.95 -2.85 -9.81
N LEU A 55 -6.07 -4.08 -10.29
CA LEU A 55 -5.07 -4.79 -11.08
C LEU A 55 -5.40 -4.74 -12.58
N SER A 56 -4.40 -5.05 -13.40
CA SER A 56 -4.46 -4.95 -14.86
C SER A 56 -3.98 -6.21 -15.60
N GLY A 57 -3.84 -7.34 -14.91
CA GLY A 57 -3.26 -8.59 -15.40
C GLY A 57 -2.18 -9.11 -14.43
N CYS A 58 -1.31 -10.01 -14.89
CA CYS A 58 -0.29 -10.67 -14.05
C CYS A 58 1.06 -10.81 -14.77
N GLY A 59 1.82 -9.71 -14.85
CA GLY A 59 3.10 -9.65 -15.56
C GLY A 59 3.42 -8.22 -15.99
N VAL A 60 4.68 -7.79 -15.89
CA VAL A 60 5.04 -6.39 -16.14
C VAL A 60 4.72 -5.93 -17.56
N TYR A 61 4.88 -6.78 -18.58
CA TYR A 61 4.75 -6.36 -19.98
C TYR A 61 3.31 -6.37 -20.52
N ASP A 62 2.41 -7.11 -19.87
CA ASP A 62 1.03 -7.30 -20.33
C ASP A 62 -0.04 -7.13 -19.24
N GLY A 63 0.38 -6.82 -18.02
CA GLY A 63 -0.49 -6.71 -16.85
C GLY A 63 0.11 -5.87 -15.72
N THR A 64 -0.23 -6.25 -14.49
CA THR A 64 0.28 -5.63 -13.27
C THR A 64 1.73 -6.04 -13.01
N GLU A 65 2.58 -5.11 -12.59
CA GLU A 65 3.91 -5.44 -12.05
C GLU A 65 3.77 -6.20 -10.71
N LEU A 66 4.35 -7.40 -10.65
CA LEU A 66 4.14 -8.37 -9.58
C LEU A 66 4.73 -7.93 -8.24
N HIS A 67 5.92 -7.33 -8.26
CA HIS A 67 6.60 -6.88 -7.06
C HIS A 67 5.95 -5.62 -6.48
N GLU A 68 5.44 -4.71 -7.32
CA GLU A 68 4.68 -3.54 -6.91
C GLU A 68 3.39 -3.96 -6.21
N ALA A 69 2.62 -4.86 -6.84
CA ALA A 69 1.41 -5.40 -6.25
C ALA A 69 1.70 -6.10 -4.91
N SER A 70 2.72 -6.98 -4.87
CA SER A 70 3.15 -7.64 -3.64
C SER A 70 3.54 -6.63 -2.55
N SER A 71 4.34 -5.61 -2.91
CA SER A 71 4.78 -4.54 -2.00
C SER A 71 3.60 -3.75 -1.42
N ILE A 72 2.64 -3.35 -2.26
CA ILE A 72 1.40 -2.68 -1.85
C ILE A 72 0.65 -3.54 -0.84
N LEU A 73 0.42 -4.82 -1.15
CA LEU A 73 -0.32 -5.74 -0.27
C LEU A 73 0.39 -5.95 1.07
N VAL A 74 1.71 -6.07 1.08
CA VAL A 74 2.52 -6.18 2.31
C VAL A 74 2.39 -4.93 3.17
N HIS A 75 2.52 -3.72 2.58
CA HIS A 75 2.42 -2.48 3.34
C HIS A 75 1.01 -2.20 3.85
N LEU A 76 -0.02 -2.50 3.06
CA LEU A 76 -1.42 -2.43 3.49
C LEU A 76 -1.70 -3.40 4.64
N SER A 77 -1.22 -4.64 4.54
CA SER A 77 -1.36 -5.65 5.58
C SER A 77 -0.65 -5.24 6.88
N ARG A 78 0.58 -4.72 6.79
CA ARG A 78 1.30 -4.15 7.94
C ARG A 78 0.55 -2.98 8.58
N GLY A 79 -0.15 -2.18 7.77
CA GLY A 79 -1.01 -1.10 8.23
C GLY A 79 -2.36 -1.56 8.80
N GLY A 80 -2.67 -2.86 8.79
CA GLY A 80 -3.94 -3.40 9.27
C GLY A 80 -5.15 -3.11 8.37
N ALA A 81 -4.92 -2.78 7.09
CA ALA A 81 -6.00 -2.52 6.14
C ALA A 81 -6.72 -3.80 5.70
N GLU A 82 -8.03 -3.72 5.48
CA GLU A 82 -8.82 -4.75 4.82
C GLU A 82 -8.74 -4.53 3.30
N VAL A 83 -8.09 -5.43 2.58
CA VAL A 83 -7.87 -5.27 1.13
C VAL A 83 -8.91 -6.05 0.32
N GLN A 84 -9.51 -5.38 -0.66
CA GLN A 84 -10.32 -6.02 -1.71
C GLN A 84 -9.68 -5.74 -3.07
N ILE A 85 -9.53 -6.79 -3.87
CA ILE A 85 -8.82 -6.72 -5.15
C ILE A 85 -9.84 -6.72 -6.29
N PHE A 86 -9.60 -5.87 -7.28
CA PHE A 86 -10.46 -5.69 -8.44
C PHE A 86 -9.65 -5.71 -9.74
N ALA A 87 -10.28 -6.09 -10.83
CA ALA A 87 -9.74 -5.95 -12.19
C ALA A 87 -10.89 -5.91 -13.21
N PRO A 88 -10.75 -5.21 -14.34
CA PRO A 88 -11.78 -5.21 -15.37
C PRO A 88 -11.87 -6.59 -16.05
N ASP A 89 -13.09 -7.06 -16.29
CA ASP A 89 -13.34 -8.30 -17.04
C ASP A 89 -13.27 -8.03 -18.56
N VAL A 90 -12.04 -7.90 -19.07
CA VAL A 90 -11.76 -7.59 -20.48
C VAL A 90 -10.57 -8.42 -20.98
N PRO A 91 -10.46 -8.66 -22.30
CA PRO A 91 -9.24 -9.22 -22.89
C PRO A 91 -8.02 -8.32 -22.62
N GLN A 92 -6.85 -8.92 -22.40
CA GLN A 92 -5.58 -8.20 -22.46
C GLN A 92 -5.33 -7.70 -23.88
N MET A 93 -4.71 -6.53 -24.03
CA MET A 93 -4.32 -6.01 -25.35
C MET A 93 -3.33 -6.94 -26.07
N HIS A 94 -2.32 -7.43 -25.34
CA HIS A 94 -1.36 -8.42 -25.81
C HIS A 94 -1.12 -9.47 -24.71
N VAL A 95 -0.66 -10.64 -25.12
CA VAL A 95 -0.02 -11.63 -24.24
C VAL A 95 1.46 -11.62 -24.57
N ILE A 96 2.32 -11.45 -23.57
CA ILE A 96 3.77 -11.29 -23.80
C ILE A 96 4.53 -12.47 -23.20
N ASP A 97 5.36 -13.11 -24.01
CA ASP A 97 6.43 -13.99 -23.52
C ASP A 97 7.47 -13.10 -22.80
N HIS A 98 7.48 -13.16 -21.47
CA HIS A 98 8.34 -12.32 -20.66
C HIS A 98 9.83 -12.69 -20.74
N ILE A 99 10.18 -13.88 -21.25
CA ILE A 99 11.57 -14.28 -21.49
C ILE A 99 12.08 -13.59 -22.76
N LYS A 100 11.24 -13.56 -23.80
CA LYS A 100 11.59 -12.97 -25.10
C LYS A 100 11.30 -11.47 -25.20
N GLY A 101 10.43 -10.96 -24.34
CA GLY A 101 9.91 -9.59 -24.41
C GLY A 101 9.02 -9.34 -25.64
N GLN A 102 8.45 -10.40 -26.22
CA GLN A 102 7.71 -10.34 -27.50
C GLN A 102 6.29 -10.89 -27.35
N PRO A 103 5.33 -10.45 -28.20
CA PRO A 103 3.98 -11.02 -28.22
C PRO A 103 3.98 -12.53 -28.50
N SER A 104 3.18 -13.27 -27.74
CA SER A 104 2.84 -14.67 -28.04
C SER A 104 1.71 -14.68 -29.08
N GLU A 105 2.07 -14.91 -30.34
CA GLU A 105 1.10 -14.92 -31.45
C GLU A 105 0.00 -15.98 -31.24
N GLY A 106 -1.26 -15.59 -31.42
CA GLY A 106 -2.42 -16.48 -31.29
C GLY A 106 -2.89 -16.75 -29.86
N GLU A 107 -2.15 -16.31 -28.84
CA GLU A 107 -2.59 -16.41 -27.44
C GLU A 107 -3.50 -15.24 -27.04
N THR A 108 -4.55 -15.54 -26.29
CA THR A 108 -5.40 -14.53 -25.65
C THR A 108 -5.56 -14.85 -24.17
N ARG A 109 -5.63 -13.80 -23.34
CA ARG A 109 -5.86 -13.90 -21.90
C ARG A 109 -6.81 -12.80 -21.46
N ASN A 110 -7.47 -13.02 -20.33
CA ASN A 110 -8.40 -12.07 -19.73
C ASN A 110 -7.76 -11.40 -18.49
N VAL A 111 -7.91 -10.08 -18.39
CA VAL A 111 -7.31 -9.25 -17.34
C VAL A 111 -7.76 -9.68 -15.93
N LEU A 112 -9.05 -9.92 -15.72
CA LEU A 112 -9.60 -10.37 -14.43
C LEU A 112 -9.10 -11.78 -14.08
N THR A 113 -9.15 -12.71 -15.03
CA THR A 113 -8.69 -14.09 -14.84
C THR A 113 -7.21 -14.15 -14.47
N GLU A 114 -6.35 -13.41 -15.18
CA GLU A 114 -4.92 -13.42 -14.89
C GLU A 114 -4.61 -12.69 -13.57
N SER A 115 -5.29 -11.58 -13.28
CA SER A 115 -5.17 -10.87 -12.00
C SER A 115 -5.56 -11.74 -10.80
N ALA A 116 -6.43 -12.73 -10.99
CA ALA A 116 -6.81 -13.68 -9.94
C ALA A 116 -5.62 -14.49 -9.41
N ARG A 117 -4.52 -14.63 -10.18
CA ARG A 117 -3.27 -15.26 -9.73
C ARG A 117 -2.64 -14.50 -8.57
N ILE A 118 -2.53 -13.18 -8.70
CA ILE A 118 -2.03 -12.28 -7.64
C ILE A 118 -2.98 -12.31 -6.44
N ALA A 119 -4.29 -12.27 -6.69
CA ALA A 119 -5.32 -12.21 -5.67
C ALA A 119 -5.60 -13.56 -4.98
N ARG A 120 -4.95 -14.65 -5.40
CA ARG A 120 -5.23 -16.03 -4.93
C ARG A 120 -6.72 -16.38 -5.03
N GLY A 121 -7.35 -16.00 -6.15
CA GLY A 121 -8.78 -16.19 -6.42
C GLY A 121 -9.73 -15.20 -5.73
N LYS A 122 -9.25 -14.35 -4.81
CA LYS A 122 -10.07 -13.36 -4.08
C LYS A 122 -10.13 -12.02 -4.81
N ILE A 123 -10.73 -12.03 -5.99
CA ILE A 123 -10.84 -10.85 -6.87
C ILE A 123 -12.28 -10.67 -7.33
N THR A 124 -12.66 -9.41 -7.57
CA THR A 124 -13.98 -9.03 -8.06
C THR A 124 -13.85 -8.20 -9.34
N ASP A 125 -14.83 -8.29 -10.24
CA ASP A 125 -14.92 -7.39 -11.39
C ASP A 125 -14.94 -5.91 -10.94
N LEU A 126 -14.10 -5.09 -11.56
CA LEU A 126 -14.00 -3.65 -11.33
C LEU A 126 -15.33 -2.91 -11.51
N ALA A 127 -16.23 -3.41 -12.36
CA ALA A 127 -17.57 -2.85 -12.52
C ALA A 127 -18.37 -2.81 -11.20
N LYS A 128 -18.03 -3.68 -10.23
CA LYS A 128 -18.69 -3.77 -8.91
C LYS A 128 -18.04 -2.90 -7.85
N LEU A 129 -16.87 -2.31 -8.12
CA LEU A 129 -16.21 -1.40 -7.18
C LEU A 129 -17.00 -0.09 -7.09
N THR A 130 -17.38 0.27 -5.87
CA THR A 130 -17.95 1.58 -5.55
C THR A 130 -17.11 2.28 -4.49
N ALA A 131 -16.99 3.61 -4.62
CA ALA A 131 -16.28 4.40 -3.62
C ALA A 131 -16.96 4.36 -2.25
N VAL A 132 -18.27 4.11 -2.14
CA VAL A 132 -19.02 4.10 -0.87
C VAL A 132 -18.44 3.09 0.13
N ASN A 133 -18.10 1.89 -0.34
CA ASN A 133 -17.73 0.76 0.53
C ASN A 133 -16.23 0.68 0.87
N HIS A 134 -15.43 1.62 0.38
CA HIS A 134 -13.97 1.62 0.50
C HIS A 134 -13.47 2.98 1.00
N ASP A 135 -12.32 3.01 1.64
CA ASP A 135 -11.66 4.19 2.18
C ASP A 135 -10.59 4.78 1.25
N ALA A 136 -10.05 3.96 0.35
CA ALA A 136 -9.01 4.30 -0.61
C ALA A 136 -9.03 3.36 -1.82
N ALA A 137 -8.45 3.82 -2.94
CA ALA A 137 -8.14 2.99 -4.11
C ALA A 137 -6.65 3.08 -4.43
N ILE A 138 -6.01 1.95 -4.76
CA ILE A 138 -4.61 1.90 -5.19
C ILE A 138 -4.50 1.18 -6.53
N PHE A 139 -3.72 1.77 -7.43
CA PHE A 139 -3.41 1.25 -8.77
C PHE A 139 -1.90 0.99 -8.85
N PRO A 140 -1.45 -0.28 -8.81
CA PRO A 140 -0.08 -0.62 -9.16
C PRO A 140 0.20 -0.32 -10.64
N GLY A 141 1.47 -0.25 -11.00
CA GLY A 141 1.90 -0.08 -12.38
C GLY A 141 2.01 -1.40 -13.13
N GLY A 142 3.05 -1.49 -13.97
CA GLY A 142 3.13 -2.44 -15.07
C GLY A 142 2.47 -1.90 -16.35
N PHE A 143 2.91 -2.40 -17.51
CA PHE A 143 2.40 -1.96 -18.80
C PHE A 143 0.90 -2.26 -18.99
N GLY A 144 0.31 -3.17 -18.21
CA GLY A 144 -1.13 -3.36 -18.18
C GLY A 144 -1.91 -2.11 -17.77
N ALA A 145 -1.35 -1.23 -16.92
CA ALA A 145 -1.98 0.07 -16.63
C ALA A 145 -2.05 0.96 -17.88
N ALA A 146 -1.03 0.90 -18.74
CA ALA A 146 -0.94 1.65 -19.99
C ALA A 146 -1.63 0.97 -21.18
N LYS A 147 -1.89 -0.35 -21.11
CA LYS A 147 -2.45 -1.17 -22.22
C LYS A 147 -3.88 -1.65 -21.99
N ASN A 148 -4.24 -1.95 -20.75
CA ASN A 148 -5.52 -2.60 -20.40
C ASN A 148 -6.43 -1.66 -19.59
N LEU A 149 -5.85 -0.87 -18.66
CA LEU A 149 -6.60 0.18 -17.94
C LEU A 149 -6.73 1.47 -18.75
N SER A 150 -5.94 1.60 -19.80
CA SER A 150 -5.97 2.70 -20.76
C SER A 150 -5.35 2.26 -22.09
N THR A 151 -5.36 3.14 -23.08
CA THR A 151 -4.64 2.96 -24.35
C THR A 151 -3.32 3.75 -24.40
N PHE A 152 -2.80 4.20 -23.25
CA PHE A 152 -1.62 5.07 -23.17
C PHE A 152 -0.39 4.52 -23.88
N ALA A 153 -0.15 3.21 -23.82
CA ALA A 153 1.00 2.57 -24.46
C ALA A 153 1.01 2.72 -25.99
N VAL A 154 -0.14 2.96 -26.61
CA VAL A 154 -0.28 3.08 -28.07
C VAL A 154 -0.59 4.53 -28.47
N ASP A 155 -1.47 5.20 -27.72
CA ASP A 155 -2.01 6.52 -28.07
C ASP A 155 -1.28 7.67 -27.37
N GLY A 156 -0.42 7.41 -26.38
CA GLY A 156 0.27 8.45 -25.61
C GLY A 156 -0.68 9.49 -25.02
N GLY A 157 -0.46 10.78 -25.30
CA GLY A 157 -1.29 11.87 -24.78
C GLY A 157 -2.76 11.86 -25.25
N THR A 158 -3.08 11.22 -26.38
CA THR A 158 -4.47 11.12 -26.88
C THR A 158 -5.21 9.90 -26.34
N CYS A 159 -4.60 9.16 -25.42
CA CYS A 159 -5.15 7.93 -24.88
C CYS A 159 -6.54 8.07 -24.27
N LYS A 160 -7.23 6.93 -24.21
CA LYS A 160 -8.49 6.75 -23.51
C LYS A 160 -8.24 5.90 -22.27
N VAL A 161 -8.96 6.19 -21.20
CA VAL A 161 -8.98 5.37 -19.98
C VAL A 161 -10.17 4.42 -20.06
N ASN A 162 -10.00 3.19 -19.58
CA ASN A 162 -11.10 2.23 -19.47
C ASN A 162 -12.26 2.85 -18.69
N ARG A 163 -13.51 2.65 -19.15
CA ARG A 163 -14.70 3.31 -18.59
C ARG A 163 -14.86 3.08 -17.09
N ASP A 164 -14.62 1.86 -16.60
CA ASP A 164 -14.76 1.55 -15.18
C ASP A 164 -13.61 2.13 -14.36
N VAL A 165 -12.41 2.21 -14.91
CA VAL A 165 -11.27 2.89 -14.27
C VAL A 165 -11.55 4.39 -14.15
N GLU A 166 -12.00 5.03 -15.22
CA GLU A 166 -12.37 6.46 -15.22
C GLU A 166 -13.48 6.75 -14.21
N ARG A 167 -14.51 5.90 -14.17
CA ARG A 167 -15.59 5.98 -13.18
C ARG A 167 -15.05 5.89 -11.76
N VAL A 168 -14.25 4.86 -11.45
CA VAL A 168 -13.69 4.64 -10.11
C VAL A 168 -12.82 5.83 -9.68
N LEU A 169 -11.93 6.32 -10.55
CA LEU A 169 -11.10 7.49 -10.25
C LEU A 169 -11.96 8.73 -9.92
N LYS A 170 -13.01 8.99 -10.70
CA LYS A 170 -13.94 10.10 -10.44
C LYS A 170 -14.72 9.91 -9.14
N GLU A 171 -15.26 8.71 -8.88
CA GLU A 171 -16.03 8.42 -7.67
C GLU A 171 -15.18 8.62 -6.40
N PHE A 172 -13.97 8.07 -6.36
CA PHE A 172 -13.08 8.22 -5.20
C PHE A 172 -12.66 9.69 -5.01
N HIS A 173 -12.32 10.38 -6.10
CA HIS A 173 -11.96 11.80 -6.05
C HIS A 173 -13.11 12.67 -5.56
N GLN A 174 -14.33 12.50 -6.10
CA GLN A 174 -15.54 13.22 -5.68
C GLN A 174 -15.91 12.94 -4.22
N ALA A 175 -15.71 11.70 -3.75
CA ALA A 175 -15.90 11.33 -2.35
C ALA A 175 -14.79 11.87 -1.42
N GLY A 176 -13.78 12.55 -1.97
CA GLY A 176 -12.61 13.02 -1.21
C GLY A 176 -11.85 11.87 -0.57
N LYS A 177 -11.82 10.69 -1.22
CA LYS A 177 -11.13 9.50 -0.76
C LYS A 177 -9.79 9.37 -1.49
N PRO A 178 -8.70 9.04 -0.77
CA PRO A 178 -7.40 9.02 -1.38
C PRO A 178 -7.22 7.95 -2.46
N ILE A 179 -6.42 8.30 -3.46
CA ILE A 179 -6.06 7.47 -4.59
C ILE A 179 -4.53 7.33 -4.63
N GLY A 180 -4.02 6.11 -4.55
CA GLY A 180 -2.60 5.79 -4.69
C GLY A 180 -2.29 5.26 -6.08
N LEU A 181 -1.26 5.75 -6.76
CA LEU A 181 -0.82 5.20 -8.05
C LEU A 181 0.72 5.13 -8.10
N CYS A 182 1.29 4.02 -8.57
CA CYS A 182 2.75 3.92 -8.72
C CYS A 182 3.19 3.56 -10.14
N CYS A 183 4.46 3.82 -10.43
CA CYS A 183 5.08 3.54 -11.72
C CYS A 183 4.40 4.31 -12.85
N ILE A 184 3.86 3.63 -13.87
CA ILE A 184 3.18 4.27 -15.00
C ILE A 184 1.72 4.60 -14.71
N ALA A 185 1.09 4.00 -13.68
CA ALA A 185 -0.31 4.22 -13.35
C ALA A 185 -0.73 5.70 -13.11
N PRO A 186 0.13 6.62 -12.62
CA PRO A 186 -0.20 8.04 -12.49
C PRO A 186 -0.72 8.72 -13.76
N VAL A 187 -0.41 8.21 -14.97
CA VAL A 187 -0.97 8.73 -16.22
C VAL A 187 -2.50 8.63 -16.27
N LEU A 188 -3.09 7.65 -15.58
CA LEU A 188 -4.54 7.48 -15.46
C LEU A 188 -5.16 8.67 -14.71
N ALA A 189 -4.55 9.07 -13.59
CA ALA A 189 -4.99 10.21 -12.81
C ALA A 189 -4.78 11.52 -13.59
N ALA A 190 -3.62 11.68 -14.24
CA ALA A 190 -3.31 12.84 -15.07
C ALA A 190 -4.33 13.04 -16.21
N LYS A 191 -4.81 11.95 -16.81
CA LYS A 191 -5.82 12.00 -17.88
C LYS A 191 -7.22 12.32 -17.37
N VAL A 192 -7.59 11.82 -16.19
CA VAL A 192 -8.99 11.85 -15.70
C VAL A 192 -9.27 13.03 -14.76
N LEU A 193 -8.30 13.42 -13.94
CA LEU A 193 -8.45 14.43 -12.89
C LEU A 193 -7.79 15.74 -13.30
N ARG A 194 -8.57 16.83 -13.36
CA ARG A 194 -8.07 18.13 -13.81
C ARG A 194 -7.16 18.77 -12.76
N GLY A 195 -5.97 19.21 -13.19
CA GLY A 195 -5.04 19.95 -12.32
C GLY A 195 -4.50 19.11 -11.17
N VAL A 196 -4.38 17.79 -11.36
CA VAL A 196 -3.74 16.88 -10.42
C VAL A 196 -2.22 17.02 -10.48
N GLU A 197 -1.56 16.85 -9.34
CA GLU A 197 -0.12 16.71 -9.26
C GLU A 197 0.27 15.24 -9.10
N VAL A 198 1.23 14.78 -9.88
CA VAL A 198 1.70 13.39 -9.86
C VAL A 198 3.22 13.32 -10.07
N THR A 199 3.83 12.21 -9.68
CA THR A 199 5.19 11.86 -10.07
C THR A 199 5.21 10.54 -10.85
N VAL A 200 6.09 10.47 -11.85
CA VAL A 200 6.55 9.21 -12.45
C VAL A 200 8.07 9.06 -12.30
N GLY A 201 8.68 9.82 -11.40
CA GLY A 201 10.12 9.85 -11.19
C GLY A 201 10.76 11.12 -11.69
N HIS A 202 11.72 10.98 -12.60
CA HIS A 202 12.51 12.07 -13.15
C HIS A 202 12.06 12.49 -14.54
N GLU A 203 12.45 13.69 -14.95
CA GLU A 203 12.17 14.25 -16.28
C GLU A 203 13.32 14.05 -17.26
N GLN A 204 14.47 13.60 -16.77
CA GLN A 204 15.68 13.39 -17.56
C GLN A 204 16.14 11.94 -17.41
N GLU A 205 16.59 11.39 -18.53
CA GLU A 205 17.33 10.14 -18.58
C GLU A 205 18.69 10.37 -17.87
N GLU A 206 19.10 9.44 -17.00
CA GLU A 206 20.35 9.53 -16.23
C GLU A 206 21.12 8.21 -16.33
N GLY A 207 21.71 7.94 -17.50
CA GLY A 207 22.64 6.81 -17.66
C GLY A 207 21.96 5.44 -17.50
N GLY A 208 20.73 5.32 -17.98
CA GLY A 208 19.87 4.14 -17.90
C GLY A 208 18.94 4.13 -16.69
N LYS A 209 19.15 5.01 -15.71
CA LYS A 209 18.40 4.98 -14.44
C LYS A 209 16.91 5.31 -14.60
N TRP A 210 16.55 6.17 -15.55
CA TRP A 210 15.18 6.62 -15.77
C TRP A 210 14.77 6.41 -17.24
N PRO A 211 14.57 5.15 -17.66
CA PRO A 211 14.36 4.81 -19.07
C PRO A 211 13.05 5.37 -19.67
N HIS A 212 12.14 5.86 -18.83
CA HIS A 212 10.83 6.36 -19.22
C HIS A 212 10.59 7.84 -18.85
N ALA A 213 11.66 8.61 -18.66
CA ALA A 213 11.62 10.03 -18.27
C ALA A 213 10.73 10.91 -19.17
N GLY A 214 10.62 10.59 -20.47
CA GLY A 214 9.74 11.28 -21.42
C GLY A 214 8.24 11.26 -21.05
N THR A 215 7.83 10.36 -20.15
CA THR A 215 6.45 10.30 -19.64
C THR A 215 6.05 11.57 -18.89
N ALA A 216 7.01 12.25 -18.24
CA ALA A 216 6.77 13.50 -17.53
C ALA A 216 6.22 14.60 -18.46
N GLU A 217 6.73 14.69 -19.68
CA GLU A 217 6.26 15.66 -20.68
C GLU A 217 4.84 15.36 -21.15
N VAL A 218 4.51 14.07 -21.33
CA VAL A 218 3.14 13.67 -21.67
C VAL A 218 2.17 14.02 -20.54
N ILE A 219 2.56 13.84 -19.27
CA ILE A 219 1.76 14.24 -18.10
C ILE A 219 1.50 15.75 -18.10
N LYS A 220 2.52 16.57 -18.38
CA LYS A 220 2.37 18.03 -18.50
C LYS A 220 1.42 18.39 -19.64
N ALA A 221 1.55 17.73 -20.79
CA ALA A 221 0.67 17.94 -21.95
C ALA A 221 -0.79 17.53 -21.69
N LEU A 222 -1.03 16.57 -20.80
CA LEU A 222 -2.38 16.19 -20.33
C LEU A 222 -3.01 17.23 -19.38
N GLY A 223 -2.27 18.26 -18.98
CA GLY A 223 -2.74 19.31 -18.08
C GLY A 223 -2.58 18.99 -16.59
N ALA A 224 -1.80 17.96 -16.26
CA ALA A 224 -1.38 17.64 -14.91
C ALA A 224 0.01 18.25 -14.63
N LYS A 225 0.36 18.39 -13.35
CA LYS A 225 1.69 18.84 -12.93
C LYS A 225 2.53 17.62 -12.59
N HIS A 226 3.67 17.47 -13.27
CA HIS A 226 4.68 16.50 -12.88
C HIS A 226 5.56 17.07 -11.76
N CYS A 227 5.81 16.26 -10.74
CA CYS A 227 6.70 16.57 -9.63
C CYS A 227 7.85 15.56 -9.62
N VAL A 228 9.09 16.04 -9.73
CA VAL A 228 10.27 15.17 -9.66
C VAL A 228 10.39 14.57 -8.26
N MET A 229 10.56 13.26 -8.18
CA MET A 229 10.73 12.51 -6.93
C MET A 229 11.78 11.42 -7.08
N GLY A 230 12.53 11.16 -6.00
CA GLY A 230 13.38 9.98 -5.90
C GLY A 230 12.58 8.69 -5.81
N VAL A 231 13.21 7.56 -6.13
CA VAL A 231 12.55 6.23 -6.15
C VAL A 231 12.03 5.78 -4.78
N THR A 232 12.68 6.19 -3.69
CA THR A 232 12.25 5.88 -2.31
C THR A 232 11.21 6.88 -1.77
N GLU A 233 10.81 7.86 -2.58
CA GLU A 233 9.91 8.93 -2.19
C GLU A 233 8.52 8.76 -2.79
N ALA A 234 7.57 9.51 -2.25
CA ALA A 234 6.22 9.60 -2.78
C ALA A 234 5.74 11.05 -2.71
N HIS A 235 5.14 11.53 -3.81
CA HIS A 235 4.49 12.82 -3.93
C HIS A 235 3.05 12.74 -3.39
N VAL A 236 2.61 13.80 -2.71
CA VAL A 236 1.24 13.92 -2.19
C VAL A 236 0.62 15.20 -2.73
N ASP A 237 -0.36 15.06 -3.61
CA ASP A 237 -1.29 16.13 -3.96
C ASP A 237 -2.37 16.23 -2.88
N GLN A 238 -2.18 17.16 -1.95
CA GLN A 238 -3.11 17.37 -0.83
C GLN A 238 -4.50 17.81 -1.29
N LYS A 239 -4.58 18.58 -2.38
CA LYS A 239 -5.83 19.14 -2.89
C LYS A 239 -6.70 18.03 -3.47
N ASN A 240 -6.11 17.18 -4.31
CA ASN A 240 -6.86 16.12 -5.00
C ASN A 240 -6.84 14.78 -4.25
N LYS A 241 -6.08 14.69 -3.16
CA LYS A 241 -5.83 13.48 -2.34
C LYS A 241 -5.23 12.33 -3.16
N VAL A 242 -4.31 12.67 -4.05
CA VAL A 242 -3.59 11.72 -4.89
C VAL A 242 -2.18 11.53 -4.35
N VAL A 243 -1.77 10.29 -4.17
CA VAL A 243 -0.40 9.94 -3.74
C VAL A 243 0.24 9.10 -4.82
N THR A 244 1.45 9.47 -5.23
CA THR A 244 2.17 8.78 -6.31
C THR A 244 3.61 8.52 -5.98
N THR A 245 4.18 7.44 -6.50
CA THR A 245 5.60 7.08 -6.34
C THR A 245 6.16 6.45 -7.63
N PRO A 246 7.46 6.65 -7.95
CA PRO A 246 8.00 6.24 -9.24
C PRO A 246 8.13 4.72 -9.43
N ALA A 247 8.38 3.96 -8.37
CA ALA A 247 8.59 2.50 -8.44
C ALA A 247 9.51 2.08 -9.63
N PHE A 248 9.12 1.10 -10.45
CA PHE A 248 9.97 0.58 -11.55
C PHE A 248 10.13 1.52 -12.75
N MET A 249 9.68 2.78 -12.66
CA MET A 249 10.13 3.81 -13.60
C MET A 249 11.62 4.14 -13.41
N CYS A 250 12.22 3.68 -12.31
CA CYS A 250 13.63 3.76 -11.97
C CYS A 250 14.30 2.38 -12.05
N ASP A 251 15.44 2.27 -12.73
CA ASP A 251 16.32 1.11 -12.66
C ASP A 251 17.17 1.17 -11.38
N THR A 252 16.82 0.35 -10.39
CA THR A 252 17.47 0.32 -9.08
C THR A 252 17.22 -1.01 -8.37
N ALA A 253 17.85 -1.19 -7.21
CA ALA A 253 17.64 -2.35 -6.37
C ALA A 253 16.18 -2.46 -5.89
N LEU A 254 15.63 -3.68 -5.91
CA LEU A 254 14.23 -3.97 -5.61
C LEU A 254 13.73 -3.41 -4.27
N HIS A 255 14.59 -3.35 -3.25
CA HIS A 255 14.20 -2.86 -1.93
C HIS A 255 13.91 -1.35 -1.93
N HIS A 256 14.58 -0.55 -2.76
CA HIS A 256 14.26 0.88 -2.89
C HIS A 256 12.86 1.10 -3.49
N ILE A 257 12.47 0.24 -4.44
CA ILE A 257 11.11 0.19 -4.99
C ILE A 257 10.10 -0.14 -3.89
N HIS A 258 10.40 -1.17 -3.09
CA HIS A 258 9.56 -1.57 -1.95
C HIS A 258 9.38 -0.43 -0.94
N ASP A 259 10.45 0.31 -0.63
CA ASP A 259 10.44 1.41 0.33
C ASP A 259 9.64 2.61 -0.16
N GLY A 260 9.78 2.98 -1.45
CA GLY A 260 9.01 4.05 -2.08
C GLY A 260 7.50 3.75 -2.12
N ILE A 261 7.13 2.52 -2.46
CA ILE A 261 5.74 2.05 -2.37
C ILE A 261 5.24 2.09 -0.92
N GLY A 262 6.08 1.72 0.04
CA GLY A 262 5.77 1.86 1.46
C GLY A 262 5.52 3.31 1.86
N ALA A 263 6.31 4.25 1.34
CA ALA A 263 6.10 5.68 1.56
C ALA A 263 4.76 6.15 0.99
N MET A 264 4.38 5.71 -0.23
CA MET A 264 3.08 5.99 -0.82
C MET A 264 1.93 5.47 0.07
N VAL A 265 1.99 4.21 0.51
CA VAL A 265 0.94 3.61 1.34
C VAL A 265 0.82 4.32 2.68
N ARG A 266 1.94 4.65 3.34
CA ARG A 266 1.94 5.35 4.64
C ARG A 266 1.46 6.81 4.57
N LYS A 267 1.80 7.53 3.49
CA LYS A 267 1.38 8.92 3.29
C LYS A 267 -0.08 9.06 2.87
N GLY A 268 -0.75 7.97 2.46
CA GLY A 268 -2.17 7.96 2.17
C GLY A 268 -3.04 8.25 3.41
N PRO A 269 -4.09 9.08 3.32
CA PRO A 269 -5.02 9.35 4.43
C PRO A 269 -5.72 8.11 5.00
N ALA A 270 -5.81 7.01 4.23
CA ALA A 270 -6.28 5.72 4.75
C ALA A 270 -5.33 5.14 5.81
N ALA A 271 -4.01 5.26 5.62
CA ALA A 271 -3.02 4.89 6.63
C ALA A 271 -3.00 5.87 7.81
N GLN A 272 -3.25 7.16 7.59
CA GLN A 272 -3.38 8.13 8.69
C GLN A 272 -4.49 7.76 9.67
N ARG A 273 -5.60 7.17 9.21
CA ARG A 273 -6.67 6.63 10.08
C ARG A 273 -6.24 5.42 10.92
N CYS A 274 -5.39 4.54 10.38
CA CYS A 274 -4.74 3.47 11.16
C CYS A 274 -3.70 4.01 12.15
N CYS A 275 -2.94 5.00 11.70
CA CYS A 275 -1.81 5.55 12.45
C CYS A 275 -2.24 6.48 13.57
N VAL A 276 -3.51 6.89 13.73
CA VAL A 276 -3.93 7.76 14.87
C VAL A 276 -3.57 7.16 16.25
N HIS A 277 -3.21 5.88 16.37
CA HIS A 277 -2.65 5.32 17.61
C HIS A 277 -1.12 5.09 17.59
N ALA A 278 -0.47 5.09 16.43
CA ALA A 278 1.00 5.13 16.31
C ALA A 278 1.55 6.57 16.37
N TRP A 279 0.77 7.56 15.92
CA TRP A 279 1.10 8.99 15.91
C TRP A 279 0.96 9.68 17.26
N SER A 280 0.53 8.97 18.31
CA SER A 280 0.47 9.50 19.68
C SER A 280 1.81 9.35 20.43
N ARG A 281 2.82 8.67 19.86
CA ARG A 281 4.12 8.48 20.55
C ARG A 281 5.35 9.02 19.81
N GLU A 282 5.24 9.40 18.55
CA GLU A 282 6.37 9.96 17.79
C GLU A 282 5.90 11.12 16.90
N GLY A 283 5.54 12.23 17.55
CA GLY A 283 5.19 13.48 16.87
C GLY A 283 6.21 14.57 17.18
N CYS A 284 7.27 14.68 16.37
CA CYS A 284 7.91 15.97 16.03
C CYS A 284 8.98 15.74 14.95
N TRP A 285 8.69 16.05 13.69
CA TRP A 285 9.74 16.32 12.71
C TRP A 285 9.95 17.83 12.67
N THR A 286 10.79 18.32 13.59
CA THR A 286 11.59 19.52 13.32
C THR A 286 13.02 19.04 13.07
N GLN A 287 13.59 19.48 11.95
CA GLN A 287 15.02 19.34 11.70
C GLN A 287 15.77 19.96 12.88
N SER A 288 16.65 19.18 13.49
CA SER A 288 17.82 19.53 14.31
C SER A 288 17.88 18.65 15.54
N THR A 289 18.67 17.59 15.50
CA THR A 289 19.70 17.29 16.51
C THR A 289 20.43 16.01 16.13
N LEU A 290 21.65 16.20 15.65
CA LEU A 290 22.74 15.25 15.87
C LEU A 290 22.88 14.99 17.37
N SER A 291 23.30 13.77 17.69
CA SER A 291 23.72 13.28 19.01
C SER A 291 22.61 12.88 19.98
N CYS A 292 22.54 11.57 20.24
CA CYS A 292 22.41 10.95 21.57
C CYS A 292 21.61 9.64 21.49
N VAL A 293 22.24 8.53 21.15
CA VAL A 293 21.99 7.25 21.83
C VAL A 293 23.31 6.47 21.89
N TRP A 294 24.03 6.65 22.98
CA TRP A 294 24.93 5.63 23.54
C TRP A 294 24.50 5.39 24.98
N VAL A 295 24.67 4.14 25.42
CA VAL A 295 24.46 3.58 26.77
C VAL A 295 22.97 3.27 27.08
N PHE A 296 22.52 2.01 27.11
CA PHE A 296 22.94 0.93 28.01
C PHE A 296 22.77 -0.47 27.37
N TRP A 297 23.88 -1.22 27.21
CA TRP A 297 23.92 -2.64 27.58
C TRP A 297 25.38 -3.00 27.90
N ALA A 298 25.73 -2.97 29.18
CA ALA A 298 27.01 -3.46 29.69
C ALA A 298 26.75 -4.84 30.32
N GLY A 299 27.16 -5.88 29.61
CA GLY A 299 27.19 -7.27 30.07
C GLY A 299 28.54 -7.88 29.72
N ALA A 300 29.49 -7.72 30.64
CA ALA A 300 30.65 -8.57 30.92
C ALA A 300 31.45 -9.16 29.74
N TRP A 301 32.58 -8.54 29.37
CA TRP A 301 33.77 -9.28 28.91
C TRP A 301 35.04 -8.58 29.44
N THR A 302 35.80 -9.31 30.25
CA THR A 302 37.07 -8.91 30.88
C THR A 302 38.25 -9.20 29.98
N GLY A 303 39.19 -8.26 29.80
CA GLY A 303 40.50 -8.51 29.18
C GLY A 303 41.31 -7.23 28.95
N PRO A 304 42.56 -7.11 29.42
CA PRO A 304 43.26 -5.83 29.54
C PRO A 304 44.27 -5.58 28.40
N SER A 305 44.42 -4.34 27.95
CA SER A 305 45.67 -3.86 27.35
C SER A 305 45.75 -2.33 27.32
N HIS A 306 46.91 -1.83 27.74
CA HIS A 306 47.24 -0.45 28.08
C HIS A 306 47.19 0.58 26.94
N CYS A 307 46.90 1.83 27.30
CA CYS A 307 47.20 3.06 26.55
C CYS A 307 48.39 3.79 27.18
N PRO A 308 49.22 4.50 26.39
CA PRO A 308 49.95 5.69 26.85
C PRO A 308 49.35 7.00 26.29
N PRO A 309 49.63 8.17 26.91
CA PRO A 309 48.83 9.38 26.75
C PRO A 309 49.29 10.34 25.64
N ALA A 310 48.36 11.20 25.23
CA ALA A 310 48.52 12.32 24.30
C ALA A 310 49.25 13.54 24.91
N PRO A 311 49.63 14.52 24.07
CA PRO A 311 49.67 15.92 24.50
C PRO A 311 48.73 16.84 23.72
N HIS A 312 48.22 17.81 24.47
CA HIS A 312 47.43 18.99 24.10
C HIS A 312 48.11 19.95 23.12
N GLN A 313 47.31 20.62 22.26
CA GLN A 313 47.31 22.07 21.93
C GLN A 313 46.30 22.30 20.78
N SER A 314 45.11 22.88 21.02
CA SER A 314 44.75 24.30 21.10
C SER A 314 44.84 25.11 19.80
N ARG A 315 43.68 25.69 19.43
CA ARG A 315 43.41 26.93 18.65
C ARG A 315 42.94 26.80 17.19
N ASN A 316 41.64 27.09 17.04
CA ASN A 316 40.99 27.96 16.04
C ASN A 316 41.82 28.41 14.83
N VAL A 317 41.36 28.04 13.62
CA VAL A 317 41.20 28.97 12.49
C VAL A 317 40.04 28.48 11.61
N CYS A 318 39.02 29.32 11.45
CA CYS A 318 38.09 29.27 10.31
C CYS A 318 38.82 29.74 9.06
N ALA A 319 38.82 28.95 7.99
CA ALA A 319 39.01 29.46 6.64
C ALA A 319 38.24 28.59 5.63
N VAL A 320 37.22 29.21 5.07
CA VAL A 320 36.57 28.82 3.81
C VAL A 320 37.61 28.95 2.69
N HIS A 321 37.79 27.92 1.87
CA HIS A 321 37.92 28.12 0.42
C HIS A 321 37.72 26.81 -0.37
N CYS A 322 36.86 26.94 -1.36
CA CYS A 322 36.53 26.02 -2.44
C CYS A 322 37.70 25.95 -3.44
N VAL A 323 38.18 24.76 -3.84
CA VAL A 323 38.70 24.48 -5.21
C VAL A 323 38.59 22.97 -5.52
N TYR A 324 38.04 22.69 -6.69
CA TYR A 324 38.07 21.47 -7.51
C TYR A 324 39.29 20.55 -7.36
N SER A 325 39.03 19.23 -7.36
CA SER A 325 39.61 18.24 -8.29
C SER A 325 38.72 17.01 -8.33
#